data_AF-A0A292RJX9-F1
#
_entry.id   AF-A0A292RJX9-F1
#
_cell.length_a   1.000
_cell.length_b   1.000
_cell.length_c   1.000
_cell.angle_alpha   90.00
_cell.angle_beta   90.00
_cell.angle_gamma   90.00
#
_symmetry.space_group_name_H-M   'P 1'
#
loop_
_entity.id
_entity.type
_entity.pdbx_description
1 polymer ?
#
loop_
_entity_poly.entity_id
_entity_poly.type
_entity_poly.pdbx_seq_one_letter_code
_entity_poly.pdbx_strand_id
1 'polypeptide(L)'
;MITYNTVKEIYSRNFGSMQLFKRNYFDKLLYTEGIMDFQNTLNAFWVIDNVISYMPKVINEFQESEDTFFVVEICFNQDKKGYMEVYHEGYIGNDYHEHITVIKQDMPFIDLPTTPDDEITTCKFYLVLSNYKPLQFTLMLPSEY
;
A
#
# COMPACT_ATOMS: atom_id res chain seq x y z
N MET A 1 14.31 0.97 -19.87
CA MET A 1 14.92 1.17 -18.54
C MET A 1 13.82 1.69 -17.64
N ILE A 2 13.55 1.04 -16.50
CA ILE A 2 12.50 1.46 -15.57
C ILE A 2 12.99 2.71 -14.82
N THR A 3 12.17 3.76 -14.79
CA THR A 3 12.47 5.01 -14.08
C THR A 3 11.28 5.41 -13.20
N TYR A 4 11.42 6.46 -12.40
CA TYR A 4 10.30 6.95 -11.60
C TYR A 4 9.12 7.45 -12.46
N ASN A 5 9.37 7.86 -13.70
CA ASN A 5 8.29 8.16 -14.63
C ASN A 5 7.44 6.92 -14.95
N THR A 6 8.03 5.73 -14.97
CA THR A 6 7.27 4.47 -15.10
C THR A 6 6.28 4.30 -13.95
N VAL A 7 6.66 4.65 -12.72
CA VAL A 7 5.75 4.65 -11.56
C VAL A 7 4.61 5.63 -11.78
N LYS A 8 4.91 6.87 -12.17
CA LYS A 8 3.89 7.90 -12.47
C LYS A 8 2.94 7.45 -13.58
N GLU A 9 3.47 6.83 -14.63
CA GLU A 9 2.68 6.30 -15.75
C GLU A 9 1.70 5.22 -15.28
N ILE A 10 2.15 4.27 -14.45
CA ILE A 10 1.28 3.24 -13.85
C ILE A 10 0.15 3.89 -13.06
N TYR A 11 0.45 4.87 -12.20
CA TYR A 11 -0.58 5.58 -11.43
C TYR A 11 -1.54 6.34 -12.35
N SER A 12 -1.03 6.93 -13.43
CA SER A 12 -1.84 7.72 -14.36
C SER A 12 -2.66 6.92 -15.37
N ARG A 13 -2.43 5.61 -15.54
CA ARG A 13 -3.13 4.81 -16.56
C ARG A 13 -4.16 3.86 -15.97
N ASN A 14 -4.12 3.64 -14.66
CA ASN A 14 -5.03 2.77 -13.94
C ASN A 14 -6.06 3.62 -13.19
N PHE A 15 -7.29 3.63 -13.70
CA PHE A 15 -8.45 4.27 -13.10
C PHE A 15 -9.64 3.32 -13.22
N GLY A 16 -10.47 3.21 -12.18
CA GLY A 16 -11.72 2.45 -12.26
C GLY A 16 -11.53 0.97 -12.58
N SER A 17 -10.59 0.31 -11.88
CA SER A 17 -10.32 -1.12 -12.05
C SER A 17 -11.58 -1.97 -11.95
N MET A 18 -11.75 -2.87 -12.91
CA MET A 18 -12.90 -3.77 -12.96
C MET A 18 -12.57 -5.15 -12.42
N GLN A 19 -11.31 -5.56 -12.51
CA GLN A 19 -10.86 -6.88 -12.09
C GLN A 19 -10.11 -6.83 -10.74
N LEU A 20 -10.38 -7.83 -9.91
CA LEU A 20 -9.71 -8.04 -8.63
C LEU A 20 -8.93 -9.36 -8.66
N PHE A 21 -7.77 -9.34 -8.02
CA PHE A 21 -6.85 -10.45 -7.87
C PHE A 21 -6.65 -10.78 -6.40
N LYS A 22 -6.11 -11.97 -6.12
CA LYS A 22 -5.70 -12.40 -4.78
C LYS A 22 -4.56 -13.40 -4.84
N ARG A 23 -3.86 -13.58 -3.73
CA ARG A 23 -2.96 -14.73 -3.57
C ARG A 23 -3.78 -15.95 -3.17
N ASN A 24 -3.47 -17.12 -3.73
CA ASN A 24 -4.25 -18.34 -3.44
C ASN A 24 -4.22 -18.76 -1.96
N TYR A 25 -3.17 -18.37 -1.23
CA TYR A 25 -2.95 -18.74 0.16
C TYR A 25 -3.49 -17.70 1.17
N PHE A 26 -4.03 -16.56 0.72
CA PHE A 26 -4.53 -15.50 1.59
C PHE A 26 -5.75 -14.81 0.98
N ASP A 27 -6.92 -15.06 1.57
CA ASP A 27 -8.22 -14.65 1.03
C ASP A 27 -8.73 -13.31 1.57
N LYS A 28 -8.13 -12.78 2.64
CA LYS A 28 -8.51 -11.51 3.27
C LYS A 28 -7.97 -10.26 2.56
N LEU A 29 -7.12 -10.43 1.54
CA LEU A 29 -6.59 -9.34 0.73
C LEU A 29 -6.89 -9.58 -0.75
N LEU A 30 -7.65 -8.66 -1.33
CA LEU A 30 -7.77 -8.47 -2.76
C LEU A 30 -6.87 -7.33 -3.21
N TYR A 31 -6.56 -7.29 -4.50
CA TYR A 31 -5.87 -6.15 -5.11
C TYR A 31 -6.33 -5.91 -6.55
N THR A 32 -6.27 -4.66 -6.99
CA THR A 32 -6.78 -4.19 -8.30
C THR A 32 -5.86 -4.52 -9.47
N GLU A 33 -6.33 -4.26 -10.70
CA GLU A 33 -5.49 -4.28 -11.91
C GLU A 33 -4.32 -3.30 -11.82
N GLY A 34 -4.51 -2.12 -11.23
CA GLY A 34 -3.43 -1.17 -11.02
C GLY A 34 -2.30 -1.71 -10.15
N ILE A 35 -2.63 -2.44 -9.08
CA ILE A 35 -1.63 -3.12 -8.26
C ILE A 35 -0.94 -4.24 -9.05
N MET A 36 -1.70 -5.04 -9.81
CA MET A 36 -1.13 -6.09 -10.65
C MET A 36 -0.16 -5.51 -11.70
N ASP A 37 -0.53 -4.39 -12.31
CA ASP A 37 0.31 -3.65 -13.26
C ASP A 37 1.59 -3.14 -12.58
N PHE A 38 1.48 -2.57 -11.38
CA PHE A 38 2.62 -2.14 -10.59
C PHE A 38 3.60 -3.28 -10.33
N GLN A 39 3.10 -4.44 -9.89
CA GLN A 39 3.93 -5.62 -9.64
C GLN A 39 4.63 -6.12 -10.89
N ASN A 40 3.92 -6.26 -12.00
CA ASN A 40 4.47 -6.81 -13.23
C ASN A 40 5.46 -5.85 -13.90
N THR A 41 5.11 -4.56 -13.98
CA THR A 41 5.93 -3.56 -14.67
C THR A 41 7.21 -3.25 -13.90
N LEU A 42 7.16 -3.26 -12.55
CA LEU A 42 8.32 -2.95 -11.70
C LEU A 42 9.01 -4.19 -11.13
N ASN A 43 8.52 -5.40 -11.44
CA ASN A 43 8.94 -6.65 -10.80
C ASN A 43 8.81 -6.62 -9.26
N ALA A 44 7.85 -5.86 -8.73
CA ALA A 44 7.70 -5.54 -7.31
C ALA A 44 6.70 -6.47 -6.59
N PHE A 45 6.80 -7.78 -6.83
CA PHE A 45 5.86 -8.75 -6.24
C PHE A 45 5.87 -8.77 -4.71
N TRP A 46 7.02 -8.45 -4.12
CA TRP A 46 7.25 -8.39 -2.68
C TRP A 46 6.34 -7.39 -1.97
N VAL A 47 5.82 -6.36 -2.67
CA VAL A 47 4.94 -5.36 -2.06
C VAL A 47 3.69 -6.03 -1.50
N ILE A 48 3.05 -6.90 -2.28
CA ILE A 48 1.85 -7.62 -1.84
C ILE A 48 2.17 -8.61 -0.74
N ASP A 49 3.30 -9.30 -0.85
CA ASP A 49 3.69 -10.28 0.15
C ASP A 49 3.98 -9.60 1.51
N ASN A 50 4.49 -8.36 1.51
CA ASN A 50 4.61 -7.53 2.72
C ASN A 50 3.27 -6.99 3.21
N VAL A 51 2.37 -6.51 2.33
CA VAL A 51 1.02 -6.12 2.78
C VAL A 51 0.31 -7.30 3.46
N ILE A 52 0.41 -8.51 2.90
CA ILE A 52 -0.15 -9.72 3.51
C ILE A 52 0.42 -9.99 4.90
N SER A 53 1.74 -9.81 5.10
CA SER A 53 2.36 -10.00 6.41
C SER A 53 1.89 -8.97 7.45
N TYR A 54 1.45 -7.78 7.00
CA TYR A 54 0.92 -6.71 7.85
C TYR A 54 -0.57 -6.86 8.17
N MET A 55 -1.33 -7.59 7.35
CA MET A 55 -2.77 -7.75 7.51
C MET A 55 -3.23 -8.19 8.92
N PRO A 56 -2.52 -9.06 9.67
CA PRO A 56 -2.91 -9.37 11.05
C PRO A 56 -2.98 -8.12 11.95
N LYS A 57 -2.05 -7.18 11.81
CA LYS A 57 -2.08 -5.93 12.58
C LYS A 57 -3.17 -4.99 12.11
N VAL A 58 -3.36 -4.86 10.79
CA VAL A 58 -4.45 -4.06 10.20
C VAL A 58 -5.82 -4.56 10.66
N ILE A 59 -6.01 -5.89 10.69
CA ILE A 59 -7.27 -6.50 11.16
C ILE A 59 -7.49 -6.22 12.65
N ASN A 60 -6.45 -6.32 13.47
CA ASN A 60 -6.56 -5.98 14.89
C ASN A 60 -6.90 -4.50 15.09
N GLU A 61 -6.24 -3.60 14.35
CA GLU A 61 -6.53 -2.16 14.39
C GLU A 61 -7.99 -1.89 14.03
N PHE A 62 -8.47 -2.45 12.91
CA PHE A 62 -9.88 -2.33 12.51
C PHE A 62 -10.85 -2.84 13.58
N GLN A 63 -10.50 -3.88 14.34
CA GLN A 63 -11.36 -4.39 15.42
C GLN A 63 -11.42 -3.45 16.62
N GLU A 64 -10.41 -2.60 16.82
CA GLU A 64 -10.32 -1.66 17.93
C GLU A 64 -10.88 -0.27 17.55
N SER A 65 -10.57 0.20 16.34
CA SER A 65 -10.93 1.55 15.88
C SER A 65 -12.14 1.62 14.96
N GLU A 66 -12.55 0.50 14.36
CA GLU A 66 -13.53 0.41 13.27
C GLU A 66 -13.11 1.15 11.98
N ASP A 67 -11.85 1.58 11.85
CA ASP A 67 -11.36 2.28 10.68
C ASP A 67 -11.35 1.39 9.44
N THR A 68 -12.00 1.87 8.38
CA THR A 68 -12.19 1.11 7.13
C THR A 68 -11.19 1.49 6.05
N PHE A 69 -10.32 2.47 6.30
CA PHE A 69 -9.38 3.02 5.34
C PHE A 69 -7.98 3.13 5.95
N PHE A 70 -7.00 2.57 5.26
CA PHE A 70 -5.59 2.62 5.63
C PHE A 70 -4.75 3.03 4.41
N VAL A 71 -3.63 3.70 4.67
CA VAL A 71 -2.62 4.02 3.67
C VAL A 71 -1.43 3.10 3.86
N VAL A 72 -1.01 2.47 2.76
CA VAL A 72 0.25 1.74 2.69
C VAL A 72 1.26 2.64 1.98
N GLU A 73 2.35 2.98 2.64
CA GLU A 73 3.38 3.87 2.12
C GLU A 73 4.74 3.18 2.09
N ILE A 74 5.47 3.33 0.97
CA ILE A 74 6.87 2.93 0.83
C ILE A 74 7.69 4.21 0.64
N CYS A 75 8.61 4.49 1.55
CA CYS A 75 9.46 5.67 1.51
C CYS A 75 10.92 5.25 1.49
N PHE A 76 11.71 5.75 0.54
CA PHE A 76 13.11 5.35 0.36
C PHE A 76 13.96 6.45 -0.27
N ASN A 77 15.24 6.48 0.12
CA ASN A 77 16.20 7.47 -0.34
C ASN A 77 16.93 7.03 -1.62
N GLN A 78 17.84 7.89 -2.10
CA GLN A 78 18.68 7.60 -3.28
C GLN A 78 19.56 6.35 -3.12
N ASP A 79 19.92 5.98 -1.89
CA ASP A 79 20.67 4.75 -1.56
C ASP A 79 19.78 3.50 -1.51
N LYS A 80 18.50 3.61 -1.88
CA LYS A 80 17.50 2.53 -1.84
C LYS A 80 17.21 2.00 -0.43
N LYS A 81 17.50 2.79 0.60
CA LYS A 81 17.18 2.46 2.00
C LYS A 81 15.93 3.21 2.42
N GLY A 82 15.09 2.58 3.21
CA GLY A 82 13.80 3.16 3.52
C GLY A 82 12.97 2.32 4.48
N TYR A 83 11.67 2.50 4.40
CA TYR A 83 10.70 1.73 5.17
C TYR A 83 9.43 1.51 4.34
N MET A 84 8.64 0.54 4.79
CA MET A 84 7.25 0.39 4.39
C MET A 84 6.39 0.50 5.65
N GLU A 85 5.32 1.26 5.58
CA GLU A 85 4.41 1.46 6.70
C GLU A 85 2.94 1.36 6.29
N VAL A 86 2.10 1.03 7.25
CA VAL A 86 0.65 1.14 7.17
C VAL A 86 0.19 2.07 8.27
N TYR A 87 -0.60 3.07 7.92
CA TYR A 87 -1.16 4.04 8.85
C TYR A 87 -2.61 4.37 8.48
N HIS A 88 -3.32 5.01 9.39
CA HIS A 88 -4.64 5.57 9.15
C HIS A 88 -4.73 6.97 9.78
N GLU A 89 -5.83 7.66 9.50
CA GLU A 89 -6.18 8.90 10.19
C GLU A 89 -7.30 8.58 11.18
N GLY A 90 -7.35 9.30 12.30
CA GLY A 90 -8.35 9.02 13.32
C GLY A 90 -8.23 9.90 14.55
N TYR A 91 -9.09 9.63 15.53
CA TYR A 91 -9.07 10.34 16.81
C TYR A 91 -8.38 9.50 17.89
N ILE A 92 -7.44 10.11 18.62
CA ILE A 92 -6.91 9.56 19.86
C ILE A 92 -7.47 10.40 21.01
N GLY A 93 -8.50 9.88 21.68
CA GLY A 93 -9.29 10.68 22.62
C GLY A 93 -10.08 11.76 21.88
N ASN A 94 -9.76 13.03 22.13
CA ASN A 94 -10.43 14.18 21.50
C ASN A 94 -9.58 14.86 20.41
N ASP A 95 -8.36 14.37 20.18
CA ASP A 95 -7.41 14.97 19.23
C ASP A 95 -7.41 14.19 17.92
N TYR A 96 -7.56 14.91 16.81
CA TYR A 96 -7.46 14.33 15.47
C TYR A 96 -6.01 14.18 15.05
N HIS A 97 -5.65 13.01 14.55
CA HIS A 97 -4.32 12.69 14.04
C HIS A 97 -4.42 12.30 12.56
N GLU A 98 -3.75 13.06 11.71
CA GLU A 98 -3.59 12.77 10.26
C GLU A 98 -2.67 11.56 10.00
N HIS A 99 -2.02 11.03 11.04
CA HIS A 99 -1.12 9.89 10.91
C HIS A 99 -1.04 9.10 12.21
N ILE A 100 -1.69 7.94 12.24
CA ILE A 100 -1.62 6.93 13.29
C ILE A 100 -1.00 5.68 12.69
N THR A 101 0.24 5.38 13.06
CA THR A 101 0.99 4.24 12.53
C THR A 101 0.47 2.92 13.10
N VAL A 102 0.05 2.01 12.23
CA VAL A 102 -0.33 0.62 12.59
C VAL A 102 0.91 -0.27 12.63
N ILE A 103 1.75 -0.15 11.60
CA ILE A 103 3.01 -0.89 11.49
C ILE A 103 3.97 -0.11 10.61
N LYS A 104 5.25 -0.13 11.00
CA LYS A 104 6.36 0.39 10.21
C LYS A 104 7.49 -0.63 10.25
N GLN A 105 8.05 -0.92 9.08
CA GLN A 105 9.16 -1.85 8.93
C GLN A 105 10.28 -1.20 8.13
N ASP A 106 11.44 -1.08 8.75
CA ASP A 106 12.65 -0.64 8.06
C ASP A 106 13.07 -1.67 7.01
N MET A 107 13.43 -1.18 5.83
CA MET A 107 13.86 -1.99 4.70
C MET A 107 15.29 -1.62 4.34
N PRO A 108 16.24 -2.57 4.45
CA PRO A 108 17.65 -2.30 4.15
C PRO A 108 17.90 -2.09 2.66
N PHE A 109 16.97 -2.50 1.79
CA PHE A 109 17.03 -2.32 0.36
C PHE A 109 15.63 -2.36 -0.28
N ILE A 110 15.32 -1.39 -1.15
CA ILE A 110 14.08 -1.27 -1.91
C ILE A 110 14.43 -1.15 -3.40
N ASP A 111 14.03 -2.14 -4.20
CA ASP A 111 14.36 -2.26 -5.63
C ASP A 111 13.41 -1.48 -6.56
N LEU A 112 12.87 -0.36 -6.08
CA LEU A 112 12.01 0.55 -6.85
C LEU A 112 12.80 1.74 -7.42
N PRO A 113 12.37 2.35 -8.53
CA PRO A 113 13.05 3.51 -9.09
C PRO A 113 12.87 4.74 -8.20
N THR A 114 13.95 5.51 -8.02
CA THR A 114 13.94 6.74 -7.22
C THR A 114 13.59 7.95 -8.08
N THR A 115 12.89 8.92 -7.50
CA THR A 115 12.74 10.27 -8.09
C THR A 115 14.12 10.95 -8.13
N PRO A 116 14.56 11.52 -9.27
CA PRO A 116 15.89 12.14 -9.34
C PRO A 116 15.97 13.49 -8.63
N ASP A 117 14.83 14.15 -8.43
CA ASP A 117 14.75 15.54 -7.97
C ASP A 117 14.54 15.66 -6.45
N ASP A 118 14.08 14.59 -5.78
CA ASP A 118 13.78 14.59 -4.35
C ASP A 118 14.73 13.67 -3.56
N GLU A 119 14.99 14.02 -2.31
CA GLU A 119 15.81 13.20 -1.41
C GLU A 119 15.14 11.87 -1.05
N ILE A 120 13.79 11.86 -1.02
CA ILE A 120 12.96 10.72 -0.65
C ILE A 120 11.95 10.45 -1.77
N THR A 121 11.88 9.21 -2.21
CA THR A 121 10.83 8.71 -3.09
C THR A 121 9.73 8.07 -2.25
N THR A 122 8.47 8.39 -2.59
CA THR A 122 7.30 7.85 -1.90
C THR A 122 6.38 7.14 -2.90
N CYS A 123 6.00 5.89 -2.60
CA CYS A 123 4.94 5.16 -3.29
C CYS A 123 3.80 4.91 -2.32
N LYS A 124 2.58 5.34 -2.68
CA LYS A 124 1.37 5.19 -1.85
C LYS A 124 0.40 4.21 -2.48
N PHE A 125 -0.29 3.46 -1.64
CA PHE A 125 -1.41 2.59 -1.97
C PHE A 125 -2.49 2.75 -0.91
N TYR A 126 -3.74 2.51 -1.27
CA TYR A 126 -4.85 2.53 -0.32
C TYR A 126 -5.33 1.11 -0.05
N LEU A 127 -5.57 0.83 1.21
CA LEU A 127 -6.06 -0.45 1.70
C LEU A 127 -7.40 -0.21 2.37
N VAL A 128 -8.47 -0.68 1.72
CA VAL A 128 -9.84 -0.33 2.07
C VAL A 128 -10.62 -1.57 2.43
N LEU A 129 -11.43 -1.51 3.48
CA LEU A 129 -12.35 -2.58 3.81
C LEU A 129 -13.39 -2.74 2.68
N SER A 130 -13.42 -3.92 2.07
CA SER A 130 -14.29 -4.24 0.93
C SER A 130 -15.48 -5.12 1.32
N ASN A 131 -15.34 -5.92 2.38
CA ASN A 131 -16.41 -6.75 2.90
C ASN A 131 -16.21 -7.03 4.40
N TYR A 132 -17.31 -7.07 5.16
CA TYR A 132 -17.30 -7.40 6.58
C TYR A 132 -17.40 -8.92 6.83
N LYS A 133 -18.07 -9.67 5.94
CA LYS A 133 -18.30 -11.11 6.11
C LYS A 133 -18.26 -11.85 4.74
N PRO A 134 -17.19 -12.60 4.43
CA PRO A 134 -15.93 -12.67 5.19
C PRO A 134 -15.21 -11.31 5.22
N LEU A 135 -14.43 -11.07 6.29
CA LEU A 135 -13.64 -9.85 6.41
C LEU A 135 -12.58 -9.80 5.30
N GLN A 136 -12.64 -8.76 4.47
CA GLN A 136 -11.79 -8.66 3.30
C GLN A 136 -11.43 -7.20 3.00
N PHE A 137 -10.15 -6.95 2.73
CA PHE A 137 -9.63 -5.66 2.32
C PHE A 137 -9.21 -5.70 0.84
N THR A 138 -9.25 -4.54 0.19
CA THR A 138 -8.75 -4.35 -1.18
C THR A 138 -7.62 -3.34 -1.16
N LEU A 139 -6.46 -3.75 -1.69
CA LEU A 139 -5.35 -2.85 -1.98
C LEU A 139 -5.51 -2.27 -3.39
N MET A 140 -5.35 -0.96 -3.52
CA MET A 140 -5.51 -0.25 -4.78
C MET A 140 -4.52 0.91 -4.90
N LEU A 141 -4.24 1.35 -6.13
CA LEU A 141 -3.51 2.59 -6.36
C LEU A 141 -4.37 3.79 -5.94
N PRO A 142 -3.77 4.92 -5.53
CA PRO A 142 -4.51 6.12 -5.18
C PRO A 142 -5.40 6.68 -6.28
N SER A 143 -5.06 6.41 -7.56
CA SER A 143 -5.86 6.78 -8.71
C SER A 143 -7.13 5.94 -8.90
N GLU A 144 -7.26 4.83 -8.18
CA GLU A 144 -8.37 3.89 -8.31
C GLU A 144 -9.43 4.03 -7.20
N TYR A 145 -9.16 4.88 -6.20
CA TYR A 145 -10.07 5.21 -5.11
C TYR A 145 -10.87 6.48 -5.43
#